data_AF-A0A026WKP3-F1
#
_entry.id   AF-A0A026WKP3-F1
#
_cell.length_a   1.000
_cell.length_b   1.000
_cell.length_c   1.000
_cell.angle_alpha   90.00
_cell.angle_beta   90.00
_cell.angle_gamma   90.00
#
_symmetry.space_group_name_H-M   'P 1'
#
loop_
_entity.id
_entity.type
_entity.pdbx_description
1 polymer ?
#
loop_
_entity_poly.entity_id
_entity_poly.type
_entity_poly.pdbx_seq_one_letter_code
_entity_poly.pdbx_strand_id
1 'polypeptide(L)'
;MWGCVEGTEADERKMAKAKSKLILCVDPINYSHIQSASTAKEVWERLQTVFEDNGLTRKVSLLRKLVTTQLDKCGSVEEYVNEIITTAYKLNGLGLLVPDE
;
A
#
# COMPACT_ATOMS: atom_id res chain seq x y z
N MET A 1 17.81 5.58 18.62
CA MET A 1 16.58 4.79 18.36
C MET A 1 16.19 4.91 16.90
N TRP A 2 16.14 6.12 16.35
CA TRP A 2 15.92 6.34 14.91
C TRP A 2 16.96 5.63 14.02
N GLY A 3 18.25 5.62 14.40
CA GLY A 3 19.26 4.87 13.65
C GLY A 3 19.07 3.34 13.59
N CYS A 4 18.29 2.75 14.52
CA CYS A 4 17.93 1.33 14.45
C CYS A 4 16.83 1.05 13.40
N VAL A 5 16.06 2.08 13.06
CA VAL A 5 14.99 2.06 12.06
C VAL A 5 15.57 2.36 10.68
N GLU A 6 16.53 3.29 10.58
CA GLU A 6 17.25 3.59 9.34
C GLU A 6 18.29 2.51 8.95
N GLY A 7 18.71 1.68 9.93
CA GLY A 7 19.71 0.62 9.75
C GLY A 7 21.16 1.12 9.87
N THR A 8 21.37 2.28 10.49
CA THR A 8 22.68 2.88 10.76
C THR A 8 23.27 2.45 12.11
N GLU A 9 22.48 1.78 12.96
CA GLU A 9 22.92 1.28 14.27
C GLU A 9 23.28 -0.21 14.22
N ALA A 10 24.52 -0.56 14.56
CA ALA A 10 25.03 -1.93 14.62
C ALA A 10 24.96 -2.58 16.02
N ASP A 11 24.51 -1.83 17.03
CA ASP A 11 24.40 -2.34 18.41
C ASP A 11 23.15 -3.24 18.55
N GLU A 12 23.40 -4.54 18.64
CA GLU A 12 22.36 -5.57 18.75
C GLU A 12 21.40 -5.35 19.93
N ARG A 13 21.89 -4.82 21.07
CA ARG A 13 21.02 -4.55 22.23
C ARG A 13 20.05 -3.41 21.94
N LYS A 14 20.52 -2.38 21.22
CA LYS A 14 19.65 -1.27 20.81
C LYS A 14 18.66 -1.70 19.74
N MET A 15 19.08 -2.53 18.79
CA MET A 15 18.19 -3.09 17.76
C MET A 15 17.11 -3.97 18.37
N ALA A 16 17.46 -4.86 19.30
CA ALA A 16 16.50 -5.70 20.01
C ALA A 16 15.51 -4.86 20.82
N LYS A 17 15.99 -3.85 21.56
CA LYS A 17 15.13 -2.93 22.32
C LYS A 17 14.20 -2.11 21.41
N ALA A 18 14.68 -1.65 20.27
CA ALA A 18 13.87 -0.93 19.29
C ALA A 18 12.80 -1.85 18.68
N LYS A 19 13.17 -3.08 18.30
CA LYS A 19 12.24 -4.09 17.79
C LYS A 19 11.13 -4.41 18.80
N SER A 20 11.48 -4.70 20.05
CA SER A 20 10.48 -4.98 21.09
C SER A 20 9.55 -3.79 21.31
N LYS A 21 10.08 -2.56 21.30
CA LYS A 21 9.22 -1.36 21.39
C LYS A 21 8.28 -1.21 20.21
N LEU A 22 8.76 -1.43 18.98
CA LEU A 22 7.92 -1.39 17.79
C LEU A 22 6.79 -2.42 17.87
N ILE A 23 7.11 -3.67 18.23
CA ILE A 23 6.11 -4.75 18.35
C ILE A 23 5.09 -4.41 19.45
N LEU A 24 5.54 -3.91 20.60
CA LEU A 24 4.65 -3.52 21.71
C LEU A 24 3.72 -2.34 21.37
N CYS A 25 4.11 -1.49 20.42
CA CYS A 25 3.29 -0.36 19.96
C CYS A 25 2.35 -0.71 18.80
N VAL A 26 2.52 -1.88 18.17
CA VAL A 26 1.70 -2.32 17.04
C VAL A 26 0.53 -3.15 17.57
N ASP A 27 -0.66 -2.92 17.02
CA ASP A 27 -1.86 -3.68 17.36
C ASP A 27 -1.68 -5.16 17.00
N PRO A 28 -2.08 -6.11 17.88
CA PRO A 28 -1.95 -7.55 17.64
C PRO A 28 -2.50 -8.04 16.30
N ILE A 29 -3.51 -7.36 15.74
CA ILE A 29 -4.06 -7.71 14.42
C ILE A 29 -3.03 -7.60 13.28
N ASN A 30 -2.01 -6.75 13.45
CA ASN A 30 -0.97 -6.53 12.44
C ASN A 30 0.26 -7.41 12.66
N TYR A 31 0.29 -8.25 13.69
CA TYR A 31 1.42 -9.14 13.98
C TYR A 31 1.68 -10.16 12.88
N SER A 32 0.64 -10.61 12.17
CA SER A 32 0.78 -11.48 10.99
C SER A 32 1.70 -10.88 9.91
N HIS A 33 1.78 -9.55 9.80
CA HIS A 33 2.59 -8.85 8.81
C HIS A 33 4.04 -8.62 9.28
N ILE A 34 4.27 -8.52 10.59
CA ILE A 34 5.60 -8.21 11.17
C ILE A 34 6.30 -9.39 11.84
N GLN A 35 5.61 -10.52 12.07
CA GLN A 35 6.17 -11.69 12.78
C GLN A 35 7.38 -12.30 12.07
N SER A 36 7.42 -12.27 10.73
CA SER A 36 8.56 -12.78 9.95
C SER A 36 9.67 -11.75 9.73
N ALA A 37 9.63 -10.60 10.40
CA ALA A 37 10.70 -9.60 10.35
C ALA A 37 11.76 -9.86 11.43
N SER A 38 13.02 -9.89 11.03
CA SER A 38 14.15 -10.21 11.91
C SER A 38 14.71 -8.96 12.59
N THR A 39 14.75 -7.83 11.88
CA THR A 39 15.33 -6.58 12.34
C THR A 39 14.28 -5.50 12.65
N ALA A 40 14.62 -4.52 13.48
CA ALA A 40 13.75 -3.37 13.75
C ALA A 40 13.45 -2.55 12.47
N LYS A 41 14.43 -2.48 11.56
CA LYS A 41 14.29 -1.88 10.24
C LYS A 41 13.26 -2.61 9.38
N GLU A 42 13.35 -3.93 9.26
CA GLU A 42 12.36 -4.72 8.50
C GLU A 42 10.94 -4.58 9.07
N VAL A 43 10.80 -4.54 10.40
CA VAL A 43 9.49 -4.30 11.04
C VAL A 43 8.94 -2.95 10.59
N TRP A 44 9.77 -1.90 10.61
CA TRP A 44 9.36 -0.56 10.21
C TRP A 44 9.04 -0.46 8.70
N GLU A 45 9.87 -1.03 7.82
CA GLU A 45 9.65 -1.04 6.37
C GLU A 45 8.35 -1.78 6.00
N ARG A 46 8.02 -2.86 6.71
CA ARG A 46 6.75 -3.57 6.50
C ARG A 46 5.56 -2.78 7.02
N LEU A 47 5.68 -2.12 8.16
CA LEU A 47 4.64 -1.21 8.65
C LEU A 47 4.42 -0.07 7.64
N GLN A 48 5.49 0.54 7.14
CA GLN A 48 5.39 1.51 6.05
C GLN A 48 4.70 0.89 4.84
N THR A 49 5.12 -0.26 4.34
CA THR A 49 4.49 -0.88 3.17
C THR A 49 2.99 -1.16 3.37
N VAL A 50 2.58 -1.65 4.55
CA VAL A 50 1.20 -2.00 4.86
C VAL A 50 0.32 -0.76 5.08
N PHE A 51 0.83 0.25 5.77
CA PHE A 51 0.05 1.43 6.17
C PHE A 51 0.20 2.62 5.21
N GLU A 52 1.35 2.73 4.56
CA GLU A 52 1.63 3.72 3.51
C GLU A 52 1.09 3.27 2.16
N ASP A 53 0.59 2.01 2.02
CA ASP A 53 0.08 1.37 0.78
C ASP A 53 -0.22 2.44 -0.27
N ASN A 54 0.77 2.63 -1.16
CA ASN A 54 0.96 3.79 -2.07
C ASN A 54 -0.13 3.85 -3.17
N GLY A 55 -1.35 3.47 -2.80
CA GLY A 55 -2.46 3.19 -3.65
C GLY A 55 -2.28 1.93 -4.48
N LEU A 56 -1.40 0.96 -4.16
CA LEU A 56 -1.25 -0.23 -5.03
C LEU A 56 -2.53 -1.07 -5.01
N THR A 57 -3.08 -1.34 -3.83
CA THR A 57 -4.38 -2.02 -3.69
C THR A 57 -5.50 -1.21 -4.35
N ARG A 58 -5.45 0.12 -4.22
CA ARG A 58 -6.41 1.06 -4.83
C ARG A 58 -6.30 1.06 -6.36
N LYS A 59 -5.08 1.04 -6.91
CA LYS A 59 -4.76 0.95 -8.34
C LYS A 59 -5.24 -0.37 -8.92
N VAL A 60 -4.93 -1.49 -8.27
CA VAL A 60 -5.39 -2.84 -8.68
C VAL A 60 -6.92 -2.90 -8.67
N SER A 61 -7.56 -2.32 -7.66
CA SER A 61 -9.03 -2.25 -7.57
C SER A 61 -9.63 -1.39 -8.69
N LEU A 62 -9.02 -0.23 -9.00
CA LEU A 62 -9.46 0.65 -10.08
C LEU A 62 -9.22 0.04 -11.46
N LEU A 63 -8.09 -0.64 -11.70
CA LEU A 63 -7.81 -1.37 -12.94
C LEU A 63 -8.81 -2.52 -13.13
N ARG A 64 -9.08 -3.28 -12.06
CA ARG A 64 -10.13 -4.31 -12.09
C ARG A 64 -11.48 -3.71 -12.43
N LYS A 65 -11.82 -2.55 -11.83
CA LYS A 65 -13.05 -1.83 -12.16
C LYS A 65 -13.08 -1.45 -13.65
N LEU A 66 -12.02 -0.84 -14.17
CA LEU A 66 -11.91 -0.43 -15.58
C LEU A 66 -12.12 -1.60 -16.56
N VAL A 67 -11.45 -2.74 -16.34
CA VAL A 67 -11.55 -3.92 -17.22
C VAL A 67 -12.88 -4.67 -17.07
N THR A 68 -13.56 -4.55 -15.92
CA THR A 68 -14.84 -5.22 -15.67
C THR A 68 -16.07 -4.37 -15.98
N THR A 69 -15.89 -3.05 -16.16
CA THR A 69 -16.92 -2.17 -16.73
C THR A 69 -17.18 -2.59 -18.16
N GLN A 70 -18.39 -3.10 -18.42
CA GLN A 70 -18.86 -3.48 -19.75
C GLN A 70 -20.09 -2.64 -20.08
N LEU A 71 -20.22 -2.26 -21.34
CA LEU A 71 -21.34 -1.46 -21.82
C LEU A 71 -22.71 -2.09 -21.51
N ASP A 72 -22.77 -3.43 -21.52
CA ASP A 72 -23.97 -4.24 -21.20
C ASP A 72 -24.45 -4.06 -19.75
N LYS A 73 -23.57 -3.61 -18.85
CA LYS A 73 -23.86 -3.34 -17.43
C LYS A 73 -24.23 -1.89 -17.14
N CYS A 74 -24.20 -1.02 -18.15
CA CYS A 74 -24.50 0.41 -18.02
C CYS A 74 -25.86 0.74 -18.67
N GLY A 75 -26.65 1.62 -18.06
CA GLY A 75 -27.97 1.98 -18.57
C GLY A 75 -27.93 2.82 -19.86
N SER A 76 -26.78 3.42 -20.15
CA SER A 76 -26.53 4.20 -21.36
C SER A 76 -25.04 4.24 -21.72
N VAL A 77 -24.75 4.56 -22.98
CA VAL A 77 -23.38 4.79 -23.48
C VAL A 77 -22.73 5.96 -22.75
N GLU A 78 -23.49 7.00 -22.42
CA GLU A 78 -22.97 8.18 -21.70
C GLU A 78 -22.53 7.82 -20.28
N GLU A 79 -23.28 6.96 -19.59
CA GLU A 79 -22.95 6.47 -18.25
C GLU A 79 -21.72 5.55 -18.26
N TYR A 80 -21.60 4.69 -19.28
CA TYR A 80 -20.42 3.87 -19.51
C TYR A 80 -19.15 4.71 -19.72
N VAL A 81 -19.24 5.71 -20.60
CA VAL A 81 -18.14 6.63 -20.91
C VAL A 81 -17.73 7.42 -19.66
N ASN A 82 -18.70 7.96 -18.91
CA ASN A 82 -18.42 8.69 -17.67
C ASN A 82 -17.74 7.82 -16.61
N GLU A 83 -18.15 6.56 -16.43
CA GLU A 83 -17.53 5.64 -15.47
C GLU A 83 -16.10 5.24 -15.87
N ILE A 84 -15.85 4.99 -17.16
CA ILE A 84 -14.51 4.69 -17.67
C ILE A 84 -13.59 5.90 -17.49
N ILE A 85 -14.00 7.08 -17.94
CA ILE A 85 -13.21 8.31 -17.86
C ILE A 85 -12.91 8.65 -16.41
N THR A 86 -13.90 8.59 -15.52
CA THR A 86 -13.71 8.87 -14.09
C THR A 86 -12.75 7.87 -13.43
N THR A 87 -12.82 6.60 -13.82
CA THR A 87 -11.92 5.55 -13.30
C THR A 87 -10.49 5.75 -13.84
N ALA A 88 -10.34 6.13 -15.10
CA ALA A 88 -9.05 6.47 -15.73
C ALA A 88 -8.40 7.71 -15.08
N TYR A 89 -9.16 8.78 -14.82
CA TYR A 89 -8.65 9.95 -14.09
C TYR A 89 -8.20 9.61 -12.67
N LYS A 90 -8.95 8.75 -11.96
CA LYS A 90 -8.56 8.27 -10.63
C LYS A 90 -7.28 7.43 -10.67
N LEU A 91 -7.03 6.68 -11.75
CA LEU A 91 -5.77 5.95 -11.97
C LEU A 91 -4.60 6.91 -12.25
N ASN A 92 -4.83 7.93 -13.08
CA ASN A 92 -3.83 8.94 -13.42
C ASN A 92 -3.43 9.79 -12.20
N GLY A 93 -4.39 10.20 -11.37
CA GLY A 93 -4.13 10.91 -10.11
C GLY A 93 -3.36 10.09 -9.07
N LEU A 94 -3.26 8.77 -9.22
CA LEU A 94 -2.44 7.89 -8.37
C LEU A 94 -1.05 7.61 -8.97
N GLY A 95 -0.69 8.26 -10.09
CA GLY A 95 0.60 8.10 -10.75
C GLY A 95 0.73 6.86 -11.62
N LEU A 96 -0.38 6.24 -12.03
CA LEU A 96 -0.38 5.35 -13.20
C LEU A 96 -0.76 6.19 -14.40
N LEU A 97 0.24 6.59 -15.20
CA LEU A 97 0.00 7.12 -16.54
C LEU A 97 -0.67 6.01 -17.34
N VAL A 98 -2.00 6.04 -17.43
CA VAL A 98 -2.73 5.29 -18.46
C VAL A 98 -2.53 6.10 -19.74
N PRO A 99 -1.82 5.59 -20.75
CA PRO A 99 -1.74 6.27 -22.03
C PRO A 99 -3.14 6.31 -22.63
N ASP A 100 -3.61 7.51 -22.96
CA ASP A 100 -4.72 7.69 -23.90
C ASP A 100 -4.18 7.24 -25.27
N GLU A 101 -4.68 6.12 -25.79
CA GLU A 101 -4.57 5.77 -27.21
C GLU A 101 -5.89 6.09 -27.91
#